data_AF-A0A8D2DH57-F1
#
_entry.id   AF-A0A8D2DH57-F1
#
_cell.length_a   1.000
_cell.length_b   1.000
_cell.length_c   1.000
_cell.angle_alpha   90.00
_cell.angle_beta   90.00
_cell.angle_gamma   90.00
#
_symmetry.space_group_name_H-M   'P 1'
#
loop_
_entity.id
_entity.type
_entity.pdbx_description
1 polymer ?
#
loop_
_entity_poly.entity_id
_entity_poly.type
_entity_poly.pdbx_seq_one_letter_code
_entity_poly.pdbx_strand_id
1 'polypeptide(L)'
;MEEASPSLLGCSKPHLEKLTLGITRILESSPGVTEVTIIEKAPAERHMISSWEQKNNCVMPEDLRNFYLMTNGFHMTWSVKLDEHIIPLGSMAINSISKLTQLNQSSMYSLPNAPTLADLEDDTYEASEDQPEKPHFDSRNVIFELDSCNGNGKVCLVYKSGKPASAQDAEIWFLDRALYWHFLTDTFTAYYRLLITHLGLPQWQYAFTSYGISPQAKAHLCFLNGSIPSVELNNPMGREMINRRF
;
A
#
# COMPACT_ATOMS: atom_id res chain seq x y z
N MET A 1 44.78 7.92 -5.42
CA MET A 1 44.18 8.82 -6.42
C MET A 1 42.69 8.56 -6.34
N GLU A 2 41.96 9.54 -5.84
CA GLU A 2 40.57 9.50 -5.41
C GLU A 2 39.62 9.01 -6.52
N GLU A 3 38.82 7.98 -6.22
CA GLU A 3 37.63 7.66 -7.02
C GLU A 3 36.53 8.67 -6.69
N ALA A 4 36.24 9.55 -7.64
CA ALA A 4 35.08 10.41 -7.61
C ALA A 4 33.82 9.57 -7.89
N SER A 5 32.97 9.41 -6.88
CA SER A 5 31.61 8.90 -7.04
C SER A 5 30.76 9.96 -7.76
N PRO A 6 30.04 9.62 -8.85
CA PRO A 6 29.19 10.60 -9.52
C PRO A 6 27.95 10.88 -8.69
N SER A 7 27.81 12.14 -8.27
CA SER A 7 26.63 12.72 -7.63
C SER A 7 25.49 12.84 -8.65
N LEU A 8 24.68 11.80 -8.77
CA LEU A 8 23.40 11.82 -9.50
C LEU A 8 22.31 12.46 -8.63
N LEU A 9 22.33 13.78 -8.45
CA LEU A 9 21.29 14.51 -7.70
C LEU A 9 21.05 15.89 -8.33
N GLY A 10 20.41 15.93 -9.49
CA GLY A 10 20.13 17.20 -10.17
C GLY A 10 18.85 17.29 -10.98
N CYS A 11 18.36 16.21 -11.60
CA CYS A 11 17.30 16.33 -12.61
C CYS A 11 15.90 15.86 -12.14
N SER A 12 15.81 14.99 -11.14
CA SER A 12 14.56 14.27 -10.83
C SER A 12 13.64 14.91 -9.77
N LYS A 13 14.10 15.96 -9.09
CA LYS A 13 13.39 16.59 -7.96
C LYS A 13 11.93 17.01 -8.25
N PRO A 14 11.57 17.65 -9.36
CA PRO A 14 10.20 18.14 -9.55
C PRO A 14 9.19 17.03 -9.85
N HIS A 15 9.62 15.91 -10.44
CA HIS A 15 8.75 14.75 -10.67
C HIS A 15 8.48 13.99 -9.37
N LEU A 16 9.53 13.80 -8.58
CA LEU A 16 9.45 13.18 -7.25
C LEU A 16 8.60 13.98 -6.27
N GLU A 17 8.69 15.32 -6.29
CA GLU A 17 7.84 16.18 -5.47
C GLU A 17 6.35 16.04 -5.83
N LYS A 18 6.03 15.89 -7.12
CA LYS A 18 4.63 15.63 -7.54
C LYS A 18 4.16 14.25 -7.10
N LEU A 19 5.02 13.24 -7.24
CA LEU A 19 4.70 11.85 -6.92
C LEU A 19 4.50 11.67 -5.41
N THR A 20 5.39 12.27 -4.60
CA THR A 20 5.30 12.24 -3.14
C THR A 20 4.42 13.36 -2.55
N LEU A 21 3.72 14.13 -3.39
CA LEU A 21 2.91 15.28 -2.99
C LEU A 21 3.62 16.26 -2.04
N GLY A 22 4.94 16.40 -2.18
CA GLY A 22 5.78 17.27 -1.34
C GLY A 22 6.12 16.72 0.04
N ILE A 23 5.83 15.44 0.34
CA ILE A 23 6.17 14.81 1.63
C ILE A 23 7.66 14.97 1.97
N THR A 24 8.54 14.88 0.97
CA THR A 24 9.99 15.04 1.19
C THR A 24 10.31 16.31 1.95
N ARG A 25 9.65 17.43 1.60
CA ARG A 25 9.84 18.71 2.29
C ARG A 25 9.28 18.70 3.72
N ILE A 26 8.16 18.02 3.95
CA ILE A 26 7.53 17.91 5.28
C ILE A 26 8.44 17.08 6.20
N LEU A 27 8.98 15.97 5.69
CA LEU A 27 9.93 15.11 6.39
C LEU A 27 11.24 15.84 6.67
N GLU A 28 11.84 16.50 5.68
CA GLU A 28 13.06 17.30 5.88
C GLU A 28 12.86 18.49 6.83
N SER A 29 11.65 19.02 6.94
CA SER A 29 11.32 20.09 7.90
C SER A 29 11.14 19.57 9.33
N SER A 30 11.00 18.25 9.52
CA SER A 30 10.75 17.66 10.83
C SER A 30 12.06 17.45 11.60
N PRO A 31 12.13 17.89 12.87
CA PRO A 31 13.37 17.79 13.65
C PRO A 31 13.74 16.33 13.89
N GLY A 32 14.97 15.97 13.51
CA GLY A 32 15.50 14.63 13.68
C GLY A 32 15.24 13.68 12.52
N VAL A 33 14.49 14.05 11.47
CA VAL A 33 14.39 13.19 10.27
C VAL A 33 15.71 13.19 9.50
N THR A 34 16.15 11.98 9.13
CA THR A 34 17.38 11.75 8.37
C THR A 34 17.17 10.62 7.34
N GLU A 35 18.08 10.48 6.37
CA GLU A 35 18.07 9.37 5.39
C GLU A 35 16.77 9.21 4.59
N VAL A 36 16.15 10.31 4.17
CA VAL A 36 15.03 10.25 3.23
C VAL A 36 15.54 9.75 1.88
N THR A 37 15.15 8.54 1.52
CA THR A 37 15.59 7.87 0.29
C THR A 37 14.37 7.54 -0.56
N ILE A 38 14.38 7.96 -1.82
CA ILE A 38 13.37 7.58 -2.80
C ILE A 38 14.04 6.81 -3.92
N ILE A 39 13.51 5.62 -4.22
CA ILE A 39 13.95 4.81 -5.34
C ILE A 39 13.10 5.18 -6.54
N GLU A 40 13.71 5.95 -7.45
CA GLU A 40 13.13 6.22 -8.76
C GLU A 40 13.02 4.93 -9.56
N LYS A 41 11.79 4.57 -9.95
CA LYS A 41 11.53 3.45 -10.86
C LYS A 41 11.07 4.00 -12.19
N ALA A 42 11.67 3.47 -13.27
CA ALA A 42 11.26 3.79 -14.63
C ALA A 42 9.78 3.46 -14.86
N PRO A 43 9.08 4.18 -15.74
CA PRO A 43 7.73 3.82 -16.17
C PRO A 43 7.62 2.38 -16.67
N ALA A 44 6.47 1.74 -16.43
CA ALA A 44 6.15 0.46 -17.04
C ALA A 44 5.74 0.67 -18.51
N GLU A 45 6.21 -0.20 -19.40
CA GLU A 45 5.78 -0.16 -20.79
C GLU A 45 4.35 -0.67 -20.92
N ARG A 46 3.57 -0.07 -21.83
CA ARG A 46 2.15 -0.43 -22.04
C ARG A 46 1.95 -1.93 -22.27
N HIS A 47 2.86 -2.56 -23.01
CA HIS A 47 2.79 -4.00 -23.30
C HIS A 47 3.00 -4.87 -22.06
N MET A 48 3.77 -4.41 -21.05
CA MET A 48 3.93 -5.11 -19.78
C MET A 48 2.60 -5.16 -19.02
N ILE A 49 1.85 -4.05 -19.05
CA ILE A 49 0.51 -3.98 -18.46
C ILE A 49 -0.45 -4.90 -19.20
N SER A 50 -0.52 -4.79 -20.53
CA SER A 50 -1.38 -5.67 -21.32
C SER A 50 -1.02 -7.15 -21.16
N SER A 51 0.27 -7.48 -21.05
CA SER A 51 0.72 -8.85 -20.81
C SER A 51 0.27 -9.36 -19.44
N TRP A 52 0.33 -8.50 -18.41
CA TRP A 52 -0.16 -8.85 -17.08
C TRP A 52 -1.68 -9.04 -17.06
N GLU A 53 -2.44 -8.17 -17.73
CA GLU A 53 -3.90 -8.27 -17.84
C GLU A 53 -4.32 -9.56 -18.56
N GLN A 54 -3.66 -9.87 -19.68
CA GLN A 54 -3.90 -11.11 -20.44
C GLN A 54 -3.53 -12.35 -19.63
N LYS A 55 -2.40 -12.33 -18.92
CA LYS A 55 -1.94 -13.46 -18.10
C LYS A 55 -2.91 -13.78 -16.96
N ASN A 56 -3.46 -12.75 -16.33
CA ASN A 56 -4.30 -12.91 -15.15
C ASN A 56 -5.82 -12.84 -15.44
N ASN A 57 -6.19 -12.62 -16.70
CA ASN A 57 -7.58 -12.49 -17.15
C ASN A 57 -8.40 -11.45 -16.33
N CYS A 58 -7.78 -10.30 -16.06
CA CYS A 58 -8.36 -9.18 -15.32
C CYS A 58 -7.97 -7.85 -15.97
N VAL A 59 -8.85 -6.85 -15.88
CA VAL A 59 -8.57 -5.50 -16.38
C VAL A 59 -8.04 -4.65 -15.23
N MET A 60 -6.84 -4.08 -15.38
CA MET A 60 -6.26 -3.23 -14.35
C MET A 60 -7.07 -1.93 -14.21
N PRO A 61 -7.35 -1.46 -12.98
CA PRO A 61 -7.92 -0.15 -12.71
C PRO A 61 -7.15 0.95 -13.43
N GLU A 62 -7.87 1.91 -14.00
CA GLU A 62 -7.25 2.96 -14.81
C GLU A 62 -6.26 3.80 -13.99
N ASP A 63 -6.55 4.03 -12.71
CA ASP A 63 -5.69 4.78 -11.81
C ASP A 63 -4.39 4.03 -11.49
N LEU A 64 -4.45 2.73 -11.21
CA LEU A 64 -3.28 1.89 -11.03
C LEU A 64 -2.47 1.74 -12.33
N ARG A 65 -3.15 1.60 -13.47
CA ARG A 65 -2.51 1.59 -14.79
C ARG A 65 -1.76 2.88 -15.04
N ASN A 66 -2.40 4.03 -14.81
CA ASN A 66 -1.78 5.34 -14.97
C ASN A 66 -0.58 5.52 -14.04
N PHE A 67 -0.69 5.04 -12.81
CA PHE A 67 0.44 4.99 -11.88
C PHE A 67 1.60 4.18 -12.45
N TYR A 68 1.37 2.96 -12.95
CA TYR A 68 2.42 2.14 -13.55
C TYR A 68 3.03 2.75 -14.82
N LEU A 69 2.22 3.42 -15.65
CA LEU A 69 2.68 4.16 -16.82
C LEU A 69 3.50 5.41 -16.44
N MET A 70 3.41 5.88 -15.20
CA MET A 70 4.22 6.99 -14.68
C MET A 70 5.44 6.47 -13.91
N THR A 71 5.31 5.40 -13.12
CA THR A 71 6.38 4.78 -12.34
C THR A 71 6.09 3.30 -12.11
N ASN A 72 7.03 2.39 -12.41
CA ASN A 72 6.81 0.96 -12.24
C ASN A 72 6.96 0.50 -10.78
N GLY A 73 6.03 0.93 -9.94
CA GLY A 73 6.07 0.75 -8.49
C GLY A 73 6.76 1.94 -7.81
N PHE A 74 6.73 1.95 -6.47
CA PHE A 74 7.27 3.04 -5.67
C PHE A 74 7.98 2.48 -4.44
N HIS A 75 9.07 3.11 -4.02
CA HIS A 75 9.70 2.78 -2.75
C HIS A 75 10.35 4.02 -2.18
N MET A 76 9.91 4.42 -0.99
CA MET A 76 10.44 5.54 -0.25
C MET A 76 10.59 5.15 1.20
N THR A 77 11.77 5.38 1.76
CA THR A 77 12.08 5.11 3.16
C THR A 77 12.64 6.35 3.81
N TRP A 78 12.42 6.49 5.10
CA TRP A 78 13.01 7.57 5.88
C TRP A 78 13.25 7.12 7.32
N SER A 79 14.27 7.71 7.92
CA SER A 79 14.73 7.40 9.27
C SER A 79 14.63 8.64 10.15
N VAL A 80 14.75 8.45 11.45
CA VAL A 80 15.00 9.53 12.40
C VAL A 80 16.29 9.27 13.15
N LYS A 81 17.09 10.32 13.34
CA LYS A 81 18.23 10.32 14.23
C LYS A 81 17.74 10.75 15.62
N LEU A 82 17.75 9.79 16.55
CA LEU A 82 17.53 10.03 17.97
C LEU A 82 18.88 9.82 18.68
N ASP A 83 19.44 10.89 19.25
CA ASP A 83 20.79 10.93 19.80
C ASP A 83 21.85 10.45 18.80
N GLU A 84 22.53 9.33 19.06
CA GLU A 84 23.55 8.72 18.19
C GLU A 84 23.01 7.54 17.35
N HIS A 85 21.71 7.24 17.44
CA HIS A 85 21.10 6.12 16.73
C HIS A 85 20.18 6.59 15.59
N ILE A 86 20.33 5.96 14.43
CA ILE A 86 19.43 6.14 13.29
C ILE A 86 18.38 5.03 13.33
N ILE A 87 17.11 5.41 13.45
CA ILE A 87 15.97 4.50 13.56
C ILE A 87 15.14 4.62 12.28
N PRO A 88 15.03 3.56 11.45
CA PRO A 88 14.15 3.58 10.28
C PRO A 88 12.70 3.65 10.75
N LEU A 89 11.99 4.71 10.35
CA LEU A 89 10.69 5.03 10.95
C LEU A 89 9.54 4.94 9.94
N GLY A 90 9.77 5.20 8.65
CA GLY A 90 8.73 5.01 7.64
C GLY A 90 9.23 4.35 6.36
N SER A 91 8.36 3.52 5.80
CA SER A 91 8.57 2.74 4.58
C SER A 91 7.27 2.74 3.77
N MET A 92 7.30 3.41 2.62
CA MET A 92 6.23 3.39 1.64
C MET A 92 6.69 2.55 0.47
N ALA A 93 6.02 1.43 0.22
CA ALA A 93 6.35 0.56 -0.89
C ALA A 93 5.10 0.21 -1.71
N ILE A 94 5.28 0.18 -3.02
CA ILE A 94 4.30 -0.33 -4.00
C ILE A 94 5.07 -1.21 -4.98
N ASN A 95 4.62 -2.45 -5.10
CA ASN A 95 5.23 -3.44 -5.96
C ASN A 95 5.18 -2.98 -7.43
N SER A 96 6.23 -3.34 -8.17
CA SER A 96 6.22 -3.19 -9.63
C SER A 96 5.22 -4.18 -10.23
N ILE A 97 4.79 -3.95 -11.46
CA ILE A 97 3.83 -4.84 -12.13
C ILE A 97 4.34 -6.28 -12.23
N SER A 98 5.66 -6.47 -12.40
CA SER A 98 6.28 -7.80 -12.43
C SER A 98 6.26 -8.52 -11.08
N LYS A 99 6.15 -7.78 -9.98
CA LYS A 99 6.04 -8.30 -8.60
C LYS A 99 4.60 -8.38 -8.11
N LEU A 100 3.64 -7.94 -8.91
CA LEU A 100 2.21 -7.99 -8.61
C LEU A 100 1.70 -9.44 -8.80
N THR A 101 1.95 -10.29 -7.81
CA THR A 101 1.63 -11.73 -7.82
C THR A 101 0.26 -12.00 -7.23
N GLN A 102 -0.41 -13.03 -7.74
CA GLN A 102 -1.69 -13.48 -7.20
C GLN A 102 -1.45 -14.28 -5.91
N LEU A 103 -2.15 -13.94 -4.82
CA LEU A 103 -1.98 -14.63 -3.53
C LEU A 103 -2.35 -16.12 -3.62
N ASN A 104 -3.42 -16.46 -4.33
CA ASN A 104 -3.93 -17.83 -4.44
C ASN A 104 -3.03 -18.77 -5.27
N GLN A 105 -2.09 -18.25 -6.06
CA GLN A 105 -1.18 -19.06 -6.89
C GLN A 105 0.18 -19.33 -6.23
N SER A 106 0.43 -18.76 -5.05
CA SER A 106 1.74 -18.84 -4.41
C SER A 106 1.92 -20.13 -3.60
N SER A 107 1.98 -21.26 -4.28
CA SER A 107 2.71 -22.41 -3.78
C SER A 107 3.40 -23.14 -4.93
N MET A 108 4.72 -22.96 -5.07
CA MET A 108 5.58 -23.76 -5.98
C MET A 108 5.62 -25.26 -5.64
N TYR A 109 4.82 -25.69 -4.66
CA TYR A 109 4.78 -27.03 -4.09
C TYR A 109 3.35 -27.55 -3.87
N SER A 110 2.33 -27.02 -4.56
CA SER A 110 0.96 -27.52 -4.39
C SER A 110 0.87 -28.98 -4.86
N LEU A 111 0.90 -29.90 -3.90
CA LEU A 111 0.43 -31.26 -4.11
C LEU A 111 -1.07 -31.18 -4.46
N PRO A 112 -1.60 -32.05 -5.32
CA PRO A 112 -3.03 -32.22 -5.44
C PRO A 112 -3.55 -32.60 -4.04
N ASN A 113 -4.35 -31.72 -3.42
CA ASN A 113 -4.87 -31.78 -2.04
C ASN A 113 -3.99 -31.14 -0.93
N ALA A 114 -3.04 -30.26 -1.24
CA ALA A 114 -2.44 -29.43 -0.21
C ALA A 114 -3.48 -28.44 0.37
N PRO A 115 -3.51 -28.22 1.69
CA PRO A 115 -4.36 -27.19 2.29
C PRO A 115 -4.00 -25.81 1.72
N THR A 116 -5.02 -25.05 1.37
CA THR A 116 -4.99 -23.72 0.77
C THR A 116 -5.41 -22.65 1.77
N LEU A 117 -5.19 -21.37 1.45
CA LEU A 117 -5.68 -20.26 2.29
C LEU A 117 -7.21 -20.28 2.46
N ALA A 118 -7.93 -20.86 1.48
CA ALA A 118 -9.38 -21.02 1.56
C ALA A 118 -9.81 -22.01 2.66
N ASP A 119 -8.96 -22.97 3.05
CA ASP A 119 -9.26 -23.93 4.13
C ASP A 119 -9.13 -23.30 5.54
N LEU A 120 -8.55 -22.09 5.62
CA LEU A 120 -8.39 -21.33 6.87
C LEU A 120 -9.46 -20.25 7.04
N GLU A 121 -10.33 -20.02 6.06
CA GLU A 121 -11.44 -19.07 6.20
C GLU A 121 -12.51 -19.65 7.14
N ASP A 122 -12.83 -18.92 8.21
CA ASP A 122 -13.89 -19.28 9.14
C ASP A 122 -15.21 -18.66 8.67
N ASP A 123 -16.18 -19.49 8.28
CA ASP A 123 -17.50 -19.10 7.74
C ASP A 123 -18.42 -18.39 8.77
N THR A 124 -17.94 -18.03 9.95
CA THR A 124 -18.77 -17.66 11.12
C THR A 124 -19.17 -16.18 11.23
N TYR A 125 -19.08 -15.37 10.17
CA TYR A 125 -19.43 -13.95 10.27
C TYR A 125 -20.77 -13.59 9.61
N GLU A 126 -21.75 -13.26 10.46
CA GLU A 126 -23.01 -12.59 10.11
C GLU A 126 -22.73 -11.35 9.24
N ALA A 127 -23.27 -11.34 8.03
CA ALA A 127 -23.19 -10.22 7.11
C ALA A 127 -23.94 -9.02 7.71
N SER A 128 -23.22 -8.03 8.23
CA SER A 128 -23.80 -6.72 8.50
C SER A 128 -24.09 -6.03 7.15
N GLU A 129 -25.36 -5.76 6.84
CA GLU A 129 -25.83 -5.21 5.56
C GLU A 129 -25.16 -3.87 5.13
N ASP A 130 -24.43 -3.20 6.03
CA ASP A 130 -23.75 -1.91 5.79
C ASP A 130 -22.24 -2.00 5.48
N GLN A 131 -21.63 -3.19 5.42
CA GLN A 131 -20.19 -3.34 5.12
C GLN A 131 -19.93 -4.03 3.78
N PRO A 132 -18.89 -3.60 3.03
CA PRO A 132 -18.52 -4.27 1.80
C PRO A 132 -18.23 -5.75 2.08
N GLU A 133 -18.75 -6.63 1.22
CA GLU A 133 -18.56 -8.08 1.33
C GLU A 133 -17.06 -8.38 1.38
N LYS A 134 -16.64 -9.10 2.44
CA LYS A 134 -15.24 -9.43 2.66
C LYS A 134 -14.76 -10.33 1.53
N PRO A 135 -13.56 -10.07 0.99
CA PRO A 135 -13.00 -10.93 -0.03
C PRO A 135 -12.71 -12.31 0.55
N HIS A 136 -12.92 -13.31 -0.27
CA HIS A 136 -12.63 -14.70 -0.01
C HIS A 136 -11.40 -15.16 -0.81
N PHE A 137 -10.56 -16.01 -0.22
CA PHE A 137 -9.42 -16.67 -0.86
C PHE A 137 -9.83 -17.74 -1.88
N ASP A 138 -11.13 -17.97 -2.05
CA ASP A 138 -11.66 -18.92 -3.01
C ASP A 138 -11.58 -18.44 -4.47
N SER A 139 -12.20 -19.21 -5.37
CA SER A 139 -12.21 -18.91 -6.81
C SER A 139 -13.10 -17.72 -7.21
N ARG A 140 -13.84 -17.12 -6.26
CA ARG A 140 -14.72 -15.97 -6.52
C ARG A 140 -13.93 -14.68 -6.65
N ASN A 141 -12.78 -14.55 -5.97
CA ASN A 141 -11.98 -13.33 -5.99
C ASN A 141 -10.59 -13.55 -6.58
N VAL A 142 -10.13 -12.56 -7.34
CA VAL A 142 -8.75 -12.52 -7.83
C VAL A 142 -8.00 -11.49 -7.01
N ILE A 143 -6.98 -11.93 -6.28
CA ILE A 143 -6.30 -11.11 -5.28
C ILE A 143 -4.82 -10.97 -5.63
N PHE A 144 -4.34 -9.72 -5.72
CA PHE A 144 -2.95 -9.40 -6.01
C PHE A 144 -2.28 -8.62 -4.89
N GLU A 145 -1.02 -8.93 -4.60
CA GLU A 145 -0.25 -8.27 -3.56
C GLU A 145 0.38 -6.94 -4.06
N LEU A 146 -0.16 -5.81 -3.62
CA LEU A 146 0.37 -4.48 -3.91
C LEU A 146 1.56 -4.10 -3.02
N ASP A 147 1.51 -4.45 -1.74
CA ASP A 147 2.57 -4.20 -0.76
C ASP A 147 2.57 -5.31 0.31
N SER A 148 3.77 -5.67 0.77
CA SER A 148 4.00 -6.64 1.85
C SER A 148 4.18 -5.97 3.22
N CYS A 149 4.07 -4.65 3.31
CA CYS A 149 4.05 -3.85 4.55
C CYS A 149 5.12 -4.26 5.59
N ASN A 150 6.32 -4.59 5.10
CA ASN A 150 7.45 -5.08 5.91
C ASN A 150 7.10 -6.28 6.82
N GLY A 151 6.19 -7.16 6.39
CA GLY A 151 5.79 -8.37 7.11
C GLY A 151 4.72 -8.16 8.19
N ASN A 152 4.16 -6.95 8.32
CA ASN A 152 3.06 -6.68 9.26
C ASN A 152 1.67 -7.03 8.71
N GLY A 153 1.59 -7.44 7.45
CA GLY A 153 0.37 -7.71 6.71
C GLY A 153 0.63 -7.54 5.23
N LYS A 154 -0.42 -7.53 4.42
CA LYS A 154 -0.33 -7.30 2.97
C LYS A 154 -1.42 -6.34 2.55
N VAL A 155 -1.10 -5.38 1.69
CA VAL A 155 -2.13 -4.63 0.97
C VAL A 155 -2.39 -5.33 -0.35
N CYS A 156 -3.66 -5.61 -0.60
CA CYS A 156 -4.09 -6.43 -1.71
C CYS A 156 -5.09 -5.68 -2.58
N LEU A 157 -4.91 -5.80 -3.89
CA LEU A 157 -5.91 -5.45 -4.88
C LEU A 157 -6.81 -6.67 -5.09
N VAL A 158 -8.09 -6.53 -4.79
CA VAL A 158 -9.08 -7.61 -4.86
C VAL A 158 -10.09 -7.28 -5.95
N TYR A 159 -10.28 -8.19 -6.89
CA TYR A 159 -11.38 -8.12 -7.85
C TYR A 159 -12.52 -9.03 -7.40
N LYS A 160 -13.70 -8.44 -7.20
CA LYS A 160 -14.94 -9.19 -6.92
C LYS A 160 -15.46 -9.85 -8.19
N SER A 161 -16.14 -10.98 -8.03
CA SER A 161 -16.43 -11.90 -9.14
C SER A 161 -17.35 -11.31 -10.22
N GLY A 162 -16.84 -11.28 -11.44
CA GLY A 162 -17.56 -11.16 -12.70
C GLY A 162 -16.54 -11.39 -13.80
N LYS A 163 -16.54 -12.53 -14.50
CA LYS A 163 -15.53 -12.79 -15.53
C LYS A 163 -15.93 -12.12 -16.85
N PRO A 164 -15.06 -11.32 -17.49
CA PRO A 164 -13.70 -10.93 -17.06
C PRO A 164 -13.73 -9.88 -15.94
N ALA A 165 -12.85 -10.03 -14.94
CA ALA A 165 -12.80 -9.17 -13.76
C ALA A 165 -12.66 -7.71 -14.21
N SER A 166 -13.69 -6.92 -13.91
CA SER A 166 -13.80 -5.53 -14.36
C SER A 166 -12.88 -4.63 -13.54
N ALA A 167 -12.36 -3.59 -14.18
CA ALA A 167 -11.64 -2.52 -13.49
C ALA A 167 -12.50 -1.79 -12.44
N GLN A 168 -13.82 -1.85 -12.57
CA GLN A 168 -14.78 -1.21 -11.66
C GLN A 168 -15.05 -2.03 -10.40
N ASP A 169 -14.74 -3.32 -10.42
CA ASP A 169 -14.98 -4.24 -9.29
C ASP A 169 -13.70 -4.47 -8.46
N ALA A 170 -12.70 -3.61 -8.67
CA ALA A 170 -11.40 -3.68 -8.01
C ALA A 170 -11.41 -2.83 -6.74
N GLU A 171 -11.14 -3.46 -5.61
CA GLU A 171 -11.08 -2.82 -4.30
C GLU A 171 -9.71 -3.06 -3.66
N ILE A 172 -9.36 -2.24 -2.67
CA ILE A 172 -8.10 -2.37 -1.93
C ILE A 172 -8.39 -2.74 -0.48
N TRP A 173 -7.82 -3.87 -0.10
CA TRP A 173 -8.00 -4.49 1.21
C TRP A 173 -6.65 -4.67 1.89
N PHE A 174 -6.64 -4.51 3.21
CA PHE A 174 -5.51 -4.90 4.05
C PHE A 174 -5.79 -6.30 4.62
N LEU A 175 -4.86 -7.21 4.36
CA LEU A 175 -4.82 -8.54 4.94
C LEU A 175 -3.83 -8.53 6.12
N ASP A 176 -4.31 -8.76 7.33
CA ASP A 176 -3.44 -8.82 8.49
C ASP A 176 -2.73 -10.19 8.63
N ARG A 177 -1.86 -10.32 9.65
CA ARG A 177 -1.13 -11.57 9.90
C ARG A 177 -2.01 -12.73 10.38
N ALA A 178 -3.21 -12.43 10.86
CA ALA A 178 -4.21 -13.42 11.27
C ALA A 178 -5.17 -13.78 10.11
N LEU A 179 -4.87 -13.30 8.90
CA LEU A 179 -5.66 -13.49 7.69
C LEU A 179 -7.04 -12.81 7.72
N TYR A 180 -7.24 -11.80 8.57
CA TYR A 180 -8.46 -11.01 8.53
C TYR A 180 -8.36 -9.92 7.46
N TRP A 181 -9.46 -9.80 6.72
CA TRP A 181 -9.68 -8.77 5.71
C TRP A 181 -10.23 -7.49 6.31
N HIS A 182 -9.54 -6.39 6.03
CA HIS A 182 -9.94 -5.05 6.43
C HIS A 182 -10.03 -4.15 5.22
N PHE A 183 -11.21 -3.59 4.97
CA PHE A 183 -11.42 -2.68 3.84
C PHE A 183 -10.62 -1.40 4.05
N LEU A 184 -9.83 -0.99 3.05
CA LEU A 184 -9.16 0.30 3.05
C LEU A 184 -9.91 1.29 2.17
N THR A 185 -9.99 1.01 0.87
CA THR A 185 -10.53 1.93 -0.15
C THR A 185 -11.03 1.18 -1.38
N ASP A 186 -11.86 1.83 -2.17
CA ASP A 186 -12.37 1.38 -3.47
C ASP A 186 -11.45 1.69 -4.66
N THR A 187 -10.48 2.61 -4.49
CA THR A 187 -9.59 3.06 -5.58
C THR A 187 -8.13 3.07 -5.16
N PHE A 188 -7.22 2.84 -6.11
CA PHE A 188 -5.78 2.93 -5.88
C PHE A 188 -5.34 4.35 -5.54
N THR A 189 -5.96 5.35 -6.17
CA THR A 189 -5.65 6.75 -5.86
C THR A 189 -5.96 7.09 -4.40
N ALA A 190 -7.09 6.63 -3.87
CA ALA A 190 -7.44 6.82 -2.47
C ALA A 190 -6.45 6.10 -1.54
N TYR A 191 -6.08 4.85 -1.85
CA TYR A 191 -5.04 4.12 -1.11
C TYR A 191 -3.69 4.84 -1.14
N TYR A 192 -3.25 5.33 -2.30
CA TYR A 192 -2.00 6.05 -2.45
C TYR A 192 -1.97 7.32 -1.60
N ARG A 193 -3.10 8.05 -1.55
CA ARG A 193 -3.25 9.21 -0.67
C ARG A 193 -3.18 8.81 0.80
N LEU A 194 -3.78 7.70 1.21
CA LEU A 194 -3.66 7.19 2.58
C LEU A 194 -2.20 6.85 2.92
N LEU A 195 -1.49 6.16 2.03
CA LEU A 195 -0.07 5.82 2.19
C LEU A 195 0.79 7.07 2.43
N ILE A 196 0.56 8.10 1.62
CA ILE A 196 1.20 9.41 1.72
C ILE A 196 0.84 10.11 3.04
N THR A 197 -0.45 10.17 3.38
CA THR A 197 -0.96 10.86 4.58
C THR A 197 -0.36 10.28 5.86
N HIS A 198 -0.14 8.95 5.89
CA HIS A 198 0.46 8.27 7.02
C HIS A 198 1.98 8.15 6.94
N LEU A 199 2.63 8.80 5.97
CA LEU A 199 4.09 8.82 5.79
C LEU A 199 4.75 7.43 5.70
N GLY A 200 3.99 6.38 5.38
CA GLY A 200 4.45 4.99 5.43
C GLY A 200 4.86 4.51 6.82
N LEU A 201 4.27 5.07 7.90
CA LEU A 201 4.55 4.65 9.27
C LEU A 201 4.25 3.16 9.47
N PRO A 202 5.07 2.41 10.23
CA PRO A 202 4.78 1.01 10.50
C PRO A 202 3.39 0.87 11.12
N GLN A 203 2.62 -0.09 10.61
CA GLN A 203 1.30 -0.46 11.12
C GLN A 203 0.23 0.64 10.98
N TRP A 204 0.43 1.65 10.13
CA TRP A 204 -0.59 2.68 9.90
C TRP A 204 -1.92 2.08 9.39
N GLN A 205 -1.86 0.97 8.66
CA GLN A 205 -3.03 0.25 8.15
C GLN A 205 -3.91 -0.29 9.30
N TYR A 206 -3.32 -0.61 10.45
CA TYR A 206 -4.06 -1.07 11.62
C TYR A 206 -4.99 0.01 12.20
N ALA A 207 -4.82 1.28 11.82
CA ALA A 207 -5.77 2.37 12.14
C ALA A 207 -7.19 2.09 11.62
N PHE A 208 -7.31 1.31 10.54
CA PHE A 208 -8.57 0.97 9.91
C PHE A 208 -9.17 -0.35 10.42
N THR A 209 -8.48 -1.01 11.36
CA THR A 209 -8.88 -2.30 11.95
C THR A 209 -9.44 -2.09 13.35
N SER A 210 -10.17 -3.09 13.86
CA SER A 210 -10.67 -3.09 15.25
C SER A 210 -9.56 -3.15 16.31
N TYR A 211 -8.34 -3.55 15.93
CA TYR A 211 -7.19 -3.62 16.82
C TYR A 211 -6.59 -2.24 17.13
N GLY A 212 -6.70 -1.30 16.18
CA GLY A 212 -6.07 0.02 16.26
C GLY A 212 -4.55 0.00 16.16
N ILE A 213 -3.97 1.21 16.07
CA ILE A 213 -2.52 1.41 15.96
C ILE A 213 -1.81 1.03 17.27
N SER A 214 -0.65 0.37 17.18
CA SER A 214 0.17 0.04 18.36
C SER A 214 0.61 1.31 19.12
N PRO A 215 0.86 1.23 20.45
CA PRO A 215 1.33 2.37 21.23
C PRO A 215 2.60 3.01 20.68
N GLN A 216 3.50 2.21 20.11
CA GLN A 216 4.75 2.69 19.50
C GLN A 216 4.48 3.49 18.23
N ALA A 217 3.62 2.99 17.33
CA ALA A 217 3.26 3.72 16.12
C ALA A 217 2.44 4.98 16.44
N LYS A 218 1.61 4.97 17.51
CA LYS A 218 0.97 6.19 18.03
C LYS A 218 1.99 7.22 18.54
N ALA A 219 3.03 6.79 19.26
CA ALA A 219 4.09 7.69 19.71
C ALA A 219 4.84 8.33 18.54
N HIS A 220 5.17 7.54 17.50
CA HIS A 220 5.79 8.06 16.29
C HIS A 220 4.88 9.03 15.52
N LEU A 221 3.57 8.72 15.43
CA LEU A 221 2.59 9.60 14.82
C LEU A 221 2.46 10.91 15.60
N CYS A 222 2.39 10.88 16.94
CA CYS A 222 2.38 12.08 17.78
C CYS A 222 3.66 12.91 17.64
N PHE A 223 4.82 12.26 17.52
CA PHE A 223 6.11 12.93 17.30
C PHE A 223 6.11 13.75 16.00
N LEU A 224 5.49 13.22 14.93
CA LEU A 224 5.40 13.90 13.63
C LEU A 224 4.21 14.89 13.56
N ASN A 225 3.07 14.54 14.17
CA ASN A 225 1.86 15.37 14.21
C ASN A 225 2.00 16.62 15.08
N GLY A 226 3.03 16.71 15.95
CA GLY A 226 3.44 17.99 16.53
C GLY A 226 3.78 19.06 15.48
N SER A 227 3.99 18.65 14.22
CA SER A 227 4.39 19.49 13.09
C SER A 227 3.39 19.47 11.90
N ILE A 228 2.28 18.71 11.98
CA ILE A 228 1.30 18.54 10.88
C ILE A 228 -0.12 18.81 11.41
N PRO A 229 -1.00 19.58 10.71
CA PRO A 229 -2.34 19.86 11.20
C PRO A 229 -3.18 18.58 11.29
N SER A 230 -3.75 18.36 12.48
CA SER A 230 -4.56 17.22 12.89
C SER A 230 -5.60 16.78 11.84
N VAL A 231 -5.37 15.65 11.18
CA VAL A 231 -6.47 14.84 10.64
C VAL A 231 -6.82 13.85 11.74
N GLU A 232 -8.00 14.01 12.33
CA GLU A 232 -8.51 13.18 13.42
C GLU A 232 -8.66 11.72 12.98
N LEU A 233 -7.61 10.93 13.22
CA LEU A 233 -7.50 9.51 12.88
C LEU A 233 -8.31 8.56 13.79
N ASN A 234 -9.15 9.09 14.69
CA ASN A 234 -9.86 8.30 15.69
C ASN A 234 -11.40 8.34 15.58
N ASN A 235 -11.97 8.90 14.51
CA ASN A 235 -13.41 9.00 14.37
C ASN A 235 -13.96 8.06 13.28
N PRO A 236 -14.91 7.14 13.57
CA PRO A 236 -15.62 6.40 12.53
C PRO A 236 -16.37 7.31 11.53
N MET A 237 -16.66 8.58 11.87
CA MET A 237 -17.15 9.60 10.92
C MET A 237 -16.08 10.15 9.96
N GLY A 238 -14.79 9.89 10.18
CA GLY A 238 -13.73 10.26 9.24
C GLY A 238 -13.88 9.57 7.88
N ARG A 239 -14.57 8.42 7.86
CA ARG A 239 -14.95 7.66 6.66
C ARG A 239 -15.84 8.46 5.70
N GLU A 240 -16.73 9.33 6.22
CA GLU A 240 -17.60 10.14 5.37
C GLU A 240 -16.98 11.47 4.93
N MET A 241 -16.04 12.04 5.69
CA MET A 241 -15.44 13.32 5.33
C MET A 241 -14.34 13.21 4.27
N ILE A 242 -13.66 12.06 4.16
CA ILE A 242 -12.63 11.83 3.13
C ILE A 242 -13.26 11.64 1.74
N ASN A 243 -14.49 11.13 1.65
CA ASN A 243 -15.25 11.00 0.39
C ASN A 243 -16.05 12.27 0.01
N ARG A 244 -16.26 13.22 0.93
CA ARG A 244 -17.04 14.46 0.68
C ARG A 244 -16.24 15.74 0.58
N ARG A 245 -14.95 15.71 0.89
CA ARG A 245 -14.04 16.80 0.53
C ARG A 245 -13.06 16.23 -0.48
N PHE A 246 -13.23 16.69 -1.72
CA PHE A 246 -12.43 16.43 -2.94
C PHE A 246 -12.98 15.35 -3.86
#